data_AF-A0AAD7YBU9-F1
#
_entry.id   AF-A0AAD7YBU9-F1
#
_cell.length_a   1.000
_cell.length_b   1.000
_cell.length_c   1.000
_cell.angle_alpha   90.00
_cell.angle_beta   90.00
_cell.angle_gamma   90.00
#
_symmetry.space_group_name_H-M   'P 1'
#
loop_
_entity.id
_entity.type
_entity.pdbx_description
1 polymer ?
#
loop_
_entity_poly.entity_id
_entity_poly.type
_entity_poly.pdbx_seq_one_letter_code
_entity_poly.pdbx_strand_id
1 'polypeptide(L)'
;MSRVCVNSPDLFCYICGEFTPKSKKKTLSDLIKQCYQAYFNRVVRNQDKSWVPKVCCLRCYTYLNGWCKGTTKKMPFGTPMVWMEPTNHAVDCYFCLTQLKFYWTATIKWDAICHLSCIFFTRIWTFSLKIWDQSVTNMANAFTKMLLHLKSDFKADGSLLCSRITVGALLERPLLLSTREKPATPKKLRHFN
;
A
#
# COMPACT_ATOMS: atom_id res chain seq x y z
N MET A 1 -42.49 10.18 -7.08
CA MET A 1 -41.15 10.04 -6.47
C MET A 1 -40.19 9.37 -7.46
N SER A 2 -38.94 9.82 -7.51
CA SER A 2 -37.88 9.14 -8.27
C SER A 2 -37.70 7.70 -7.75
N ARG A 3 -37.62 6.72 -8.66
CA ARG A 3 -37.25 5.32 -8.35
C ARG A 3 -35.73 5.14 -8.17
N VAL A 4 -35.00 6.24 -8.02
CA VAL A 4 -33.54 6.23 -7.95
C VAL A 4 -33.13 6.55 -6.53
N CYS A 5 -32.23 5.73 -5.98
CA CYS A 5 -31.68 5.94 -4.65
C CYS A 5 -30.86 7.23 -4.60
N VAL A 6 -30.91 7.93 -3.46
CA VAL A 6 -30.07 9.11 -3.20
C VAL A 6 -28.58 8.73 -3.21
N ASN A 7 -28.26 7.60 -2.57
CA ASN A 7 -26.91 7.05 -2.55
C ASN A 7 -26.81 5.86 -3.51
N SER A 8 -25.69 5.76 -4.23
CA SER A 8 -25.38 4.57 -5.02
C SER A 8 -25.22 3.36 -4.10
N PRO A 9 -25.86 2.20 -4.41
CA PRO A 9 -25.69 0.96 -3.64
C PRO A 9 -24.23 0.51 -3.51
N ASP A 10 -23.41 0.79 -4.52
CA ASP A 10 -21.98 0.44 -4.50
C ASP A 10 -21.17 1.24 -3.47
N LEU A 11 -21.75 2.25 -2.81
CA LEU A 11 -21.12 2.88 -1.65
C LEU A 11 -21.14 1.98 -0.41
N PHE A 12 -21.86 0.87 -0.44
CA PHE A 12 -22.01 -0.06 0.67
C PHE A 12 -21.39 -1.42 0.35
N CYS A 13 -20.91 -2.10 1.38
CA CYS A 13 -20.35 -3.45 1.25
C CYS A 13 -21.48 -4.47 1.17
N TYR A 14 -21.49 -5.32 0.14
CA TYR A 14 -22.47 -6.41 0.03
C TYR A 14 -22.49 -7.33 1.26
N ILE A 15 -21.33 -7.64 1.85
CA ILE A 15 -21.22 -8.67 2.90
C ILE A 15 -21.64 -8.13 4.28
N CYS A 16 -21.24 -6.90 4.63
CA CYS A 16 -21.47 -6.34 5.97
C CYS A 16 -22.41 -5.13 6.00
N GLY A 17 -22.85 -4.60 4.86
CA GLY A 17 -23.75 -3.44 4.79
C GLY A 17 -23.11 -2.08 5.10
N GLU A 18 -21.85 -2.05 5.54
CA GLU A 18 -21.16 -0.82 5.92
C GLU A 18 -20.75 0.03 4.71
N PHE A 19 -20.69 1.34 4.92
CA PHE A 19 -20.14 2.28 3.95
C PHE A 19 -18.68 1.96 3.61
N THR A 20 -18.34 2.02 2.32
CA THR A 20 -17.06 1.62 1.77
C THR A 20 -16.47 2.72 0.88
N PRO A 21 -15.40 3.40 1.32
CA PRO A 21 -14.67 4.36 0.50
C PRO A 21 -14.13 3.72 -0.79
N LYS A 22 -14.01 4.49 -1.88
CA LYS A 22 -13.53 3.99 -3.19
C LYS A 22 -12.18 3.26 -3.09
N SER A 23 -11.23 3.79 -2.30
CA SER A 23 -9.89 3.19 -2.12
C SER A 23 -9.89 1.84 -1.38
N LYS A 24 -10.96 1.55 -0.62
CA LYS A 24 -11.13 0.32 0.16
C LYS A 24 -12.21 -0.58 -0.43
N LYS A 25 -12.64 -0.32 -1.66
CA LYS A 25 -13.64 -1.11 -2.38
C LYS A 25 -12.97 -2.23 -3.18
N LYS A 26 -13.59 -3.40 -3.21
CA LYS A 26 -13.19 -4.54 -4.03
C LYS A 26 -14.41 -5.13 -4.73
N THR A 27 -14.23 -5.54 -5.98
CA THR A 27 -15.26 -6.27 -6.74
C THR A 27 -15.51 -7.64 -6.10
N LEU A 28 -16.76 -8.11 -6.10
CA LEU A 28 -17.08 -9.49 -5.75
C LEU A 28 -16.63 -10.43 -6.88
N SER A 29 -15.39 -10.93 -6.80
CA SER A 29 -14.92 -11.98 -7.70
C SER A 29 -15.60 -13.32 -7.40
N ASP A 30 -15.58 -14.25 -8.35
CA ASP A 30 -16.27 -15.54 -8.20
C ASP A 30 -15.68 -16.38 -7.06
N LEU A 31 -14.36 -16.31 -6.85
CA LEU A 31 -13.72 -16.90 -5.67
C LEU A 31 -14.38 -16.40 -4.37
N ILE A 32 -14.57 -15.09 -4.24
CA ILE A 32 -15.17 -14.51 -3.03
C ILE A 32 -16.64 -14.90 -2.89
N LYS A 33 -17.39 -15.00 -3.99
CA LYS A 33 -18.78 -15.49 -3.97
C LYS A 33 -18.85 -16.94 -3.49
N GLN A 34 -17.95 -17.81 -3.95
CA GLN A 34 -17.84 -19.20 -3.50
C GLN A 34 -17.48 -19.27 -2.02
N CYS A 35 -16.49 -18.48 -1.58
CA CYS A 35 -16.12 -18.37 -0.17
C CYS A 35 -17.28 -17.91 0.71
N TYR A 36 -18.03 -16.90 0.24
CA TYR A 36 -19.20 -16.38 0.94
C TYR A 36 -20.26 -17.46 1.12
N GLN A 37 -20.54 -18.23 0.05
CA GLN A 37 -21.48 -19.35 0.10
C GLN A 37 -21.02 -20.44 1.06
N ALA A 38 -19.75 -20.84 1.02
CA ALA A 38 -19.22 -21.86 1.91
C ALA A 38 -19.22 -21.41 3.38
N TYR A 39 -18.92 -20.13 3.67
CA TYR A 39 -18.85 -19.61 5.03
C TYR A 39 -20.24 -19.38 5.65
N PHE A 40 -21.12 -18.67 4.93
CA PHE A 40 -22.43 -18.26 5.46
C PHE A 40 -23.57 -19.22 5.09
N ASN A 41 -23.27 -20.27 4.32
CA ASN A 41 -24.26 -21.19 3.75
C ASN A 41 -25.36 -20.46 2.94
N ARG A 42 -24.98 -19.40 2.21
CA ARG A 42 -25.91 -18.53 1.44
C ARG A 42 -25.28 -18.11 0.12
N VAL A 43 -26.01 -18.24 -0.98
CA VAL A 43 -25.56 -17.74 -2.29
C VAL A 43 -25.64 -16.21 -2.36
N VAL A 44 -24.70 -15.59 -3.07
CA VAL A 44 -24.80 -14.18 -3.47
C VAL A 44 -25.90 -14.05 -4.51
N ARG A 45 -26.96 -13.29 -4.21
CA ARG A 45 -28.14 -13.12 -5.08
C ARG A 45 -28.23 -11.72 -5.67
N ASN A 46 -28.98 -11.61 -6.78
CA ASN A 46 -29.47 -10.36 -7.35
C ASN A 46 -28.38 -9.37 -7.79
N GLN A 47 -27.19 -9.85 -8.15
CA GLN A 47 -26.07 -9.02 -8.61
C GLN A 47 -26.31 -8.37 -9.99
N ASP A 48 -27.31 -8.85 -10.73
CA ASP A 48 -27.83 -8.23 -11.95
C ASP A 48 -28.66 -6.96 -11.66
N LYS A 49 -29.21 -6.83 -10.45
CA LYS A 49 -30.08 -5.72 -10.08
C LYS A 49 -29.28 -4.48 -9.70
N SER A 50 -29.81 -3.31 -10.05
CA SER A 50 -29.19 -2.02 -9.76
C SER A 50 -29.24 -1.64 -8.28
N TRP A 51 -30.20 -2.18 -7.52
CA TRP A 51 -30.39 -1.92 -6.09
C TRP A 51 -29.51 -2.77 -5.18
N VAL A 52 -28.67 -3.65 -5.74
CA VAL A 52 -27.77 -4.51 -4.96
C VAL A 52 -26.33 -4.02 -5.11
N PRO A 53 -25.55 -3.90 -4.01
CA PRO A 53 -24.15 -3.58 -4.12
C PRO A 53 -23.37 -4.66 -4.86
N LYS A 54 -22.58 -4.27 -5.85
CA LYS A 54 -21.73 -5.18 -6.67
C LYS A 54 -20.33 -5.35 -6.09
N VAL A 55 -20.10 -4.74 -4.92
CA VAL A 55 -18.77 -4.57 -4.32
C VAL A 55 -18.79 -4.90 -2.83
N CYS A 56 -17.63 -5.20 -2.29
CA CYS A 56 -17.40 -5.43 -0.87
C CYS A 56 -16.26 -4.54 -0.36
N CYS A 57 -16.22 -4.31 0.95
CA CYS A 57 -15.12 -3.61 1.58
C CYS A 57 -13.87 -4.50 1.67
N LEU A 58 -12.70 -3.87 1.67
CA LEU A 58 -11.40 -4.54 1.77
C LEU A 58 -11.32 -5.46 2.99
N ARG A 59 -11.94 -5.05 4.11
CA ARG A 59 -12.00 -5.85 5.33
C ARG A 59 -12.73 -7.17 5.09
N CYS A 60 -13.96 -7.15 4.57
CA CYS A 60 -14.68 -8.38 4.28
C CYS A 60 -13.94 -9.24 3.24
N TYR A 61 -13.35 -8.61 2.22
CA TYR A 61 -12.52 -9.30 1.25
C TYR A 61 -11.34 -10.03 1.90
N THR A 62 -10.56 -9.36 2.75
CA THR A 62 -9.37 -9.96 3.37
C THR A 62 -9.73 -11.07 4.35
N TYR A 63 -10.75 -10.88 5.18
CA TYR A 63 -11.19 -11.92 6.11
C TYR A 63 -11.70 -13.16 5.37
N LEU A 64 -12.55 -12.98 4.35
CA LEU A 64 -13.17 -14.09 3.64
C LEU A 64 -12.17 -14.81 2.72
N ASN A 65 -11.31 -14.08 2.01
CA ASN A 65 -10.21 -14.66 1.24
C ASN A 65 -9.22 -15.39 2.14
N GLY A 66 -8.86 -14.78 3.28
CA GLY A 66 -8.02 -15.39 4.29
C GLY A 66 -8.65 -16.64 4.88
N TRP A 67 -9.96 -16.70 5.04
CA TRP A 67 -10.67 -17.90 5.48
C TRP A 67 -10.65 -19.01 4.42
N CYS A 68 -10.82 -18.67 3.15
CA CYS A 68 -10.73 -19.64 2.05
C CYS A 68 -9.33 -20.24 1.88
N LYS A 69 -8.29 -19.43 2.09
CA LYS A 69 -6.89 -19.89 2.21
C LYS A 69 -6.59 -20.49 3.58
N GLY A 70 -7.55 -20.33 4.49
CA GLY A 70 -7.55 -20.45 5.95
C GLY A 70 -6.29 -20.07 6.70
N THR A 71 -5.74 -18.93 6.30
CA THR A 71 -4.92 -18.09 7.17
C THR A 71 -5.76 -17.45 8.28
N THR A 72 -7.07 -17.32 8.07
CA THR A 72 -8.02 -16.72 8.99
C THR A 72 -9.00 -17.77 9.51
N LYS A 73 -9.21 -17.83 10.82
CA LYS A 73 -10.12 -18.83 11.44
C LYS A 73 -11.60 -18.50 11.26
N LYS A 74 -11.99 -17.22 11.36
CA LYS A 74 -13.38 -16.77 11.32
C LYS A 74 -13.54 -15.32 10.82
N MET A 75 -14.70 -15.01 10.29
CA MET A 75 -15.16 -13.64 10.07
C MET A 75 -15.43 -12.94 11.41
N PRO A 76 -15.39 -11.59 11.45
CA PRO A 76 -15.70 -10.83 12.67
C PRO A 76 -17.19 -10.84 13.05
N PHE A 77 -18.06 -11.38 12.20
CA PHE A 77 -19.50 -11.55 12.43
C PHE A 77 -19.99 -12.87 11.84
N GLY A 78 -21.12 -13.38 12.36
CA GLY A 78 -21.72 -14.65 11.93
C GLY A 78 -22.80 -14.50 10.85
N THR A 79 -23.51 -13.37 10.82
CA THR A 79 -24.64 -13.14 9.89
C THR A 79 -24.27 -11.99 8.94
N PRO A 80 -24.31 -12.21 7.60
CA PRO A 80 -24.03 -11.15 6.64
C PRO A 80 -25.26 -10.25 6.44
N MET A 81 -25.05 -9.10 5.80
CA MET A 81 -26.13 -8.23 5.37
C MET A 81 -27.03 -8.94 4.35
N VAL A 82 -28.34 -8.78 4.50
CA VAL A 82 -29.35 -9.31 3.57
C VAL A 82 -29.92 -8.16 2.76
N TRP A 83 -29.87 -8.28 1.43
CA TRP A 83 -30.35 -7.25 0.50
C TRP A 83 -31.74 -7.61 -0.01
N MET A 84 -32.68 -6.69 0.16
CA MET A 84 -34.04 -6.77 -0.37
C MET A 84 -34.33 -5.54 -1.24
N GLU A 85 -35.20 -5.71 -2.22
CA GLU A 85 -35.61 -4.60 -3.09
C GLU A 85 -36.41 -3.59 -2.28
N PRO A 86 -36.00 -2.31 -2.25
CA PRO A 86 -36.77 -1.28 -1.58
C PRO A 86 -38.08 -1.01 -2.33
N THR A 87 -39.19 -0.87 -1.62
CA THR A 87 -40.49 -0.52 -2.22
C THR A 87 -40.71 0.99 -2.23
N ASN A 88 -40.09 1.73 -1.30
CA ASN A 88 -40.25 3.17 -1.13
C ASN A 88 -38.97 3.87 -0.65
N HIS A 89 -38.34 4.61 -1.57
CA HIS A 89 -37.11 5.35 -1.32
C HIS A 89 -37.15 6.39 -0.18
N ALA A 90 -38.32 6.81 0.29
CA ALA A 90 -38.45 7.76 1.39
C ALA A 90 -38.46 7.09 2.77
N VAL A 91 -38.92 5.84 2.88
CA VAL A 91 -39.21 5.21 4.19
C VAL A 91 -38.55 3.85 4.40
N ASP A 92 -38.23 3.10 3.34
CA ASP A 92 -37.70 1.73 3.48
C ASP A 92 -36.33 1.50 2.83
N CYS A 93 -35.88 2.45 2.00
CA CYS A 93 -34.64 2.26 1.26
C CYS A 93 -33.43 2.53 2.15
N TYR A 94 -32.75 1.45 2.55
CA TYR A 94 -31.53 1.51 3.35
C TYR A 94 -30.51 2.53 2.83
N PHE A 95 -30.30 2.59 1.50
CA PHE A 95 -29.36 3.53 0.89
C PHE A 95 -29.76 4.99 1.09
N CYS A 96 -31.05 5.32 0.93
CA CYS A 96 -31.55 6.67 1.08
C CYS A 96 -31.60 7.12 2.55
N LEU A 97 -31.97 6.20 3.44
CA LEU A 97 -32.07 6.45 4.88
C LEU A 97 -30.69 6.61 5.54
N THR A 98 -29.66 6.01 4.95
CA THR A 98 -28.30 6.14 5.48
C THR A 98 -27.75 7.53 5.22
N GLN A 99 -27.63 8.33 6.27
CA GLN A 99 -27.04 9.66 6.21
C GLN A 99 -25.52 9.56 6.08
N LEU A 100 -25.02 9.84 4.88
CA LEU A 100 -23.59 9.92 4.60
C LEU A 100 -22.99 11.26 5.08
N LYS A 101 -23.15 11.56 6.36
CA LYS A 101 -22.64 12.79 6.98
C LYS A 101 -21.12 12.68 7.19
N PHE A 102 -20.35 13.50 6.44
CA PHE A 102 -18.95 13.87 6.69
C PHE A 102 -17.80 12.88 6.41
N TYR A 103 -17.67 12.36 5.20
CA TYR A 103 -16.41 11.70 4.76
C TYR A 103 -15.68 12.40 3.61
N TRP A 104 -16.30 13.42 3.01
CA TRP A 104 -15.76 14.10 1.84
C TRP A 104 -14.69 15.16 2.18
N THR A 105 -14.68 15.71 3.39
CA THR A 105 -13.71 16.75 3.78
C THR A 105 -12.34 16.20 4.20
N ALA A 106 -12.22 14.91 4.48
CA ALA A 106 -10.96 14.31 4.91
C ALA A 106 -10.05 13.87 3.75
N THR A 107 -10.57 13.72 2.52
CA THR A 107 -9.78 13.14 1.41
C THR A 107 -8.99 14.20 0.64
N ILE A 108 -9.39 15.48 0.65
CA ILE A 108 -8.68 16.56 -0.06
C ILE A 108 -7.46 17.08 0.75
N LYS A 109 -7.42 16.86 2.06
CA LYS A 109 -6.34 17.43 2.89
C LYS A 109 -5.03 16.63 2.89
N TRP A 110 -5.04 15.34 2.54
CA TRP A 110 -3.81 14.52 2.54
C TRP A 110 -2.96 14.68 1.29
N ASP A 111 -3.55 14.90 0.11
CA ASP A 111 -2.78 15.16 -1.12
C ASP A 111 -2.01 16.49 -1.05
N ALA A 112 -2.60 17.53 -0.45
CA ALA A 112 -1.93 18.81 -0.28
C ALA A 112 -0.77 18.76 0.73
N ILE A 113 -0.91 17.97 1.81
CA ILE A 113 0.14 17.83 2.84
C ILE A 113 1.29 16.95 2.32
N CYS A 114 1.00 15.88 1.57
CA CYS A 114 2.05 15.07 0.96
C CYS A 114 2.85 15.84 -0.12
N HIS A 115 2.18 16.65 -0.95
CA HIS A 115 2.86 17.44 -1.99
C HIS A 115 3.80 18.52 -1.40
N LEU A 116 3.38 19.18 -0.30
CA LEU A 116 4.23 20.13 0.42
C LEU A 116 5.43 19.43 1.08
N SER A 117 5.23 18.24 1.68
CA SER A 117 6.34 17.49 2.28
C SER A 117 7.38 17.00 1.25
N CYS A 118 6.97 16.57 0.07
CA CYS A 118 7.89 16.18 -1.02
C CYS A 118 8.71 17.36 -1.57
N ILE A 119 8.15 18.57 -1.64
CA ILE A 119 8.89 19.75 -2.10
C ILE A 119 9.95 20.16 -1.07
N PHE A 120 9.64 20.08 0.23
CA PHE A 120 10.63 20.39 1.26
C PHE A 120 11.80 19.38 1.29
N PHE A 121 11.53 18.08 1.19
CA PHE A 121 12.60 17.07 1.18
C PHE A 121 13.47 17.14 -0.08
N THR A 122 12.91 17.38 -1.27
CA THR A 122 13.70 17.50 -2.50
C THR A 122 14.56 18.76 -2.56
N ARG A 123 14.08 19.90 -2.03
CA ARG A 123 14.86 21.14 -1.99
C ARG A 123 15.96 21.14 -0.93
N ILE A 124 15.72 20.53 0.24
CA ILE A 124 16.77 20.40 1.26
C ILE A 124 17.87 19.44 0.78
N TRP A 125 17.51 18.30 0.20
CA TRP A 125 18.49 17.29 -0.22
C TRP A 125 19.36 17.76 -1.40
N THR A 126 18.79 18.51 -2.35
CA THR A 126 19.56 19.11 -3.47
C THR A 126 20.49 20.23 -3.02
N PHE A 127 20.15 20.98 -1.96
CA PHE A 127 21.02 21.99 -1.39
C PHE A 127 22.23 21.36 -0.68
N SER A 128 22.01 20.30 0.10
CA SER A 128 23.09 19.53 0.76
C SER A 128 24.04 18.85 -0.25
N LEU A 129 23.51 18.29 -1.35
CA LEU A 129 24.34 17.71 -2.43
C LEU A 129 25.23 18.74 -3.12
N LYS A 130 24.72 19.96 -3.37
CA LYS A 130 25.54 21.04 -3.95
C LYS A 130 26.63 21.54 -3.02
N ILE A 131 26.34 21.65 -1.71
CA ILE A 131 27.36 22.05 -0.73
C ILE A 131 28.47 20.99 -0.64
N TRP A 132 28.10 19.72 -0.67
CA TRP A 132 29.06 18.62 -0.66
C TRP A 132 29.92 18.59 -1.93
N ASP A 133 29.32 18.75 -3.11
CA ASP A 133 30.01 18.78 -4.40
C ASP A 133 31.00 19.97 -4.51
N GLN A 134 30.60 21.16 -4.04
CA GLN A 134 31.49 22.31 -3.99
C GLN A 134 32.67 22.09 -3.02
N SER A 135 32.43 21.42 -1.89
CA SER A 135 33.48 21.12 -0.90
C SER A 135 34.49 20.10 -1.44
N VAL A 136 34.02 19.06 -2.14
CA VAL A 136 34.87 18.06 -2.79
C VAL A 136 35.69 18.71 -3.92
N THR A 137 35.08 19.57 -4.73
CA THR A 137 35.77 20.30 -5.81
C THR A 137 36.84 21.24 -5.25
N ASN A 138 36.53 21.98 -4.18
CA ASN A 138 37.49 22.87 -3.54
C ASN A 138 38.68 22.10 -2.93
N MET A 139 38.42 20.93 -2.30
CA MET A 139 39.48 20.06 -1.81
C MET A 139 40.33 19.49 -2.94
N ALA A 140 39.73 19.02 -4.03
CA ALA A 140 40.46 18.49 -5.19
C ALA A 140 41.37 19.57 -5.82
N ASN A 141 40.87 20.80 -5.95
CA ASN A 141 41.66 21.93 -6.46
C ASN A 141 42.81 22.31 -5.52
N ALA A 142 42.59 22.27 -4.19
CA ALA A 142 43.64 22.51 -3.20
C ALA A 142 44.74 21.43 -3.26
N PHE A 143 44.35 20.16 -3.36
CA PHE A 143 45.28 19.04 -3.53
C PHE A 143 46.06 19.15 -4.83
N THR A 144 45.41 19.49 -5.94
CA THR A 144 46.08 19.66 -7.24
C THR A 144 47.10 20.81 -7.18
N LYS A 145 46.76 21.92 -6.51
CA LYS A 145 47.68 23.04 -6.31
C LYS A 145 48.87 22.67 -5.41
N MET A 146 48.63 21.88 -4.36
CA MET A 146 49.69 21.37 -3.49
C MET A 146 50.63 20.42 -4.24
N LEU A 147 50.09 19.51 -5.06
CA LEU A 147 50.87 18.58 -5.88
C LEU A 147 51.69 19.31 -6.96
N LEU A 148 51.18 20.41 -7.53
CA LEU A 148 51.94 21.24 -8.47
C LEU A 148 53.12 21.95 -7.79
N HIS A 149 52.95 22.48 -6.57
CA HIS A 149 54.05 23.05 -5.79
C HIS A 149 55.09 21.99 -5.39
N LEU A 150 54.66 20.82 -4.91
CA LEU A 150 55.59 19.72 -4.61
C LEU A 150 56.36 19.25 -5.85
N LYS A 151 55.74 19.31 -7.04
CA LYS A 151 56.39 18.93 -8.30
C LYS A 151 57.35 20.00 -8.84
N SER A 152 57.17 21.28 -8.50
CA SER A 152 58.17 22.32 -8.77
C SER A 152 59.38 22.21 -7.85
N ASP A 153 59.18 21.75 -6.60
CA ASP A 153 60.26 21.55 -5.64
C ASP A 153 61.07 20.28 -5.95
N PHE A 154 60.43 19.22 -6.45
CA PHE A 154 61.11 17.95 -6.80
C PHE A 154 61.93 18.01 -8.10
N LYS A 155 61.80 19.07 -8.92
CA LYS A 155 62.62 19.24 -10.13
C LYS A 155 63.89 20.05 -9.87
N ALA A 156 64.09 20.56 -8.65
CA ALA A 156 65.24 21.35 -8.25
C ALA A 156 66.37 20.53 -7.59
N ASP A 157 66.10 19.31 -7.09
CA ASP A 157 67.12 18.46 -6.48
C ASP A 157 67.18 17.08 -7.16
N GLY A 158 68.25 16.88 -7.93
CA GLY A 158 68.57 15.60 -8.53
C GLY A 158 69.13 14.62 -7.50
N SER A 159 68.43 13.50 -7.23
CA SER A 159 69.02 12.19 -6.95
C SER A 159 67.97 11.08 -6.72
N LEU A 160 68.10 10.00 -7.50
CA LEU A 160 67.95 8.56 -7.20
C LEU A 160 66.75 7.94 -6.42
N LEU A 161 66.27 6.83 -7.01
CA LEU A 161 65.59 5.61 -6.47
C LEU A 161 64.04 5.52 -6.25
N CYS A 162 63.42 4.72 -7.14
CA CYS A 162 62.80 3.40 -6.87
C CYS A 162 61.32 3.24 -6.41
N SER A 163 60.61 2.40 -7.20
CA SER A 163 59.52 1.46 -6.91
C SER A 163 58.05 1.89 -6.76
N ARG A 164 57.24 1.31 -7.68
CA ARG A 164 55.79 1.01 -7.61
C ARG A 164 55.43 0.15 -6.40
N ILE A 165 54.18 0.24 -5.91
CA ILE A 165 53.32 -0.89 -5.50
C ILE A 165 51.84 -0.43 -5.48
N THR A 166 50.96 -1.29 -5.99
CA THR A 166 49.49 -1.26 -5.90
C THR A 166 49.05 -2.53 -5.17
N VAL A 167 48.12 -2.48 -4.21
CA VAL A 167 47.39 -3.67 -3.68
C VAL A 167 45.99 -3.25 -3.22
N GLY A 168 44.97 -4.06 -3.57
CA GLY A 168 43.56 -3.88 -3.17
C GLY A 168 43.03 -4.94 -2.20
N ALA A 169 41.74 -4.74 -1.84
CA ALA A 169 40.70 -5.69 -1.40
C ALA A 169 40.94 -6.63 -0.20
N LEU A 170 40.00 -6.63 0.78
CA LEU A 170 39.26 -7.80 1.32
C LEU A 170 38.53 -7.51 2.65
N LEU A 171 37.23 -7.80 2.71
CA LEU A 171 36.54 -8.75 3.62
C LEU A 171 35.08 -8.37 3.97
N GLU A 172 34.15 -9.20 3.53
CA GLU A 172 32.79 -9.39 4.06
C GLU A 172 32.75 -10.58 5.04
N ARG A 173 31.78 -10.63 5.98
CA ARG A 173 31.13 -11.86 6.51
C ARG A 173 29.85 -11.59 7.34
N PRO A 174 28.96 -12.60 7.58
CA PRO A 174 27.48 -12.45 7.64
C PRO A 174 26.73 -13.02 8.88
N LEU A 175 25.39 -12.75 8.92
CA LEU A 175 24.20 -13.50 9.42
C LEU A 175 24.09 -14.08 10.86
N LEU A 176 22.92 -13.87 11.51
CA LEU A 176 22.22 -14.90 12.32
C LEU A 176 20.67 -14.68 12.41
N LEU A 177 19.96 -15.82 12.44
CA LEU A 177 18.50 -16.05 12.41
C LEU A 177 17.83 -16.05 13.81
N SER A 178 16.50 -15.85 13.87
CA SER A 178 15.67 -16.32 15.00
C SER A 178 14.25 -16.72 14.53
N THR A 179 13.78 -17.85 15.05
CA THR A 179 12.52 -18.57 14.74
C THR A 179 11.50 -18.47 15.86
N ARG A 180 10.18 -18.39 15.57
CA ARG A 180 9.13 -18.96 16.45
C ARG A 180 7.74 -19.18 15.79
N GLU A 181 7.35 -20.47 15.75
CA GLU A 181 6.07 -21.16 16.03
C GLU A 181 4.72 -20.87 15.30
N LYS A 182 4.04 -21.98 14.96
CA LYS A 182 2.77 -22.16 14.20
C LYS A 182 1.51 -22.11 15.10
N PRO A 183 0.30 -21.86 14.53
CA PRO A 183 -0.77 -22.86 14.74
C PRO A 183 -1.80 -23.05 13.58
N ALA A 184 -2.28 -24.30 13.51
CA ALA A 184 -3.53 -24.88 12.96
C ALA A 184 -4.01 -24.53 11.52
N THR A 185 -4.16 -25.58 10.71
CA THR A 185 -4.45 -25.55 9.27
C THR A 185 -5.95 -25.55 8.91
N PRO A 186 -6.30 -24.97 7.76
CA PRO A 186 -7.65 -25.04 7.18
C PRO A 186 -7.84 -26.19 6.18
N LYS A 187 -9.08 -26.67 6.08
CA LYS A 187 -9.48 -27.73 5.14
C LYS A 187 -9.44 -27.19 3.70
N LYS A 188 -8.65 -27.89 2.87
CA LYS A 188 -8.44 -27.66 1.43
C LYS A 188 -9.79 -27.66 0.69
N LEU A 189 -10.18 -26.53 0.09
CA LEU A 189 -11.19 -26.51 -0.97
C LEU A 189 -10.59 -27.21 -2.20
N ARG A 190 -11.19 -28.33 -2.61
CA ARG A 190 -10.79 -29.09 -3.80
C ARG A 190 -10.94 -28.21 -5.04
N HIS A 191 -9.85 -28.10 -5.81
CA HIS A 191 -9.90 -27.60 -7.18
C HIS A 191 -10.72 -28.60 -8.00
N PHE A 192 -11.72 -28.11 -8.71
CA PHE A 192 -12.32 -28.83 -9.83
C PHE A 192 -12.02 -28.00 -11.08
N ASN A 193 -11.32 -28.66 -12.01
CA ASN A 193 -11.16 -28.24 -13.39
C ASN A 193 -12.53 -28.15 -14.09
#